data_AF-A0A444ZKW6-F1
#
_entry.id   AF-A0A444ZKW6-F1
#
_cell.length_a   1.000
_cell.length_b   1.000
_cell.length_c   1.000
_cell.angle_alpha   90.00
_cell.angle_beta   90.00
_cell.angle_gamma   90.00
#
_symmetry.space_group_name_H-M   'P 1'
#
loop_
_entity.id
_entity.type
_entity.pdbx_description
1 polymer ?
#
loop_
_entity_poly.entity_id
_entity_poly.type
_entity_poly.pdbx_seq_one_letter_code
_entity_poly.pdbx_strand_id
1 'polypeptide(L)'
;MKEKNQNFFFQLELKEDQSIKLAFWADARSRAAFEYFGDVISFDTTYNTNRYNLVCGSFVGVNHHGQSTLLGCSLMKNEEIESFKWLFECWLRC
;
A
#
# COMPACT_ATOMS: atom_id res chain seq x y z
N MET A 1 -12.98 8.26 -1.59
CA MET A 1 -12.05 8.12 -2.74
C MET A 1 -12.57 7.14 -3.78
N LYS A 2 -12.98 5.93 -3.38
CA LYS A 2 -13.65 4.95 -4.27
C LYS A 2 -14.89 5.49 -5.01
N GLU A 3 -15.73 6.28 -4.33
CA GLU A 3 -16.91 6.90 -4.95
C GLU A 3 -16.56 7.86 -6.10
N LYS A 4 -15.40 8.54 -6.02
CA LYS A 4 -14.93 9.45 -7.06
C LYS A 4 -14.21 8.71 -8.19
N ASN A 5 -13.66 7.54 -7.90
CA ASN A 5 -12.93 6.73 -8.88
C ASN A 5 -13.10 5.24 -8.54
N GLN A 6 -13.89 4.53 -9.35
CA GLN A 6 -14.14 3.10 -9.16
C GLN A 6 -12.88 2.25 -9.29
N ASN A 7 -11.82 2.75 -9.92
CA ASN A 7 -10.53 2.06 -10.02
C ASN A 7 -9.62 2.29 -8.81
N PHE A 8 -9.98 3.14 -7.85
CA PHE A 8 -9.25 3.22 -6.58
C PHE A 8 -9.44 1.91 -5.79
N PHE A 9 -8.39 1.29 -5.28
CA PHE A 9 -8.50 0.10 -4.43
C PHE A 9 -8.06 0.43 -3.01
N PHE A 10 -8.76 -0.10 -2.01
CA PHE A 10 -8.33 -0.02 -0.62
C PHE A 10 -8.90 -1.16 0.21
N GLN A 11 -8.18 -1.48 1.28
CA GLN A 11 -8.61 -2.40 2.34
C GLN A 11 -8.23 -1.80 3.69
N LEU A 12 -9.04 -2.06 4.70
CA LEU A 12 -8.84 -1.57 6.07
C LEU A 12 -9.06 -2.72 7.05
N GLU A 13 -8.17 -2.81 8.03
CA GLU A 13 -8.40 -3.56 9.26
C GLU A 13 -8.41 -2.56 10.42
N LEU A 14 -9.51 -2.57 11.18
CA LEU A 14 -9.71 -1.67 12.31
C LEU A 14 -9.51 -2.41 13.63
N LYS A 15 -9.12 -1.68 14.66
CA LYS A 15 -9.15 -2.16 16.03
C LYS A 15 -10.55 -2.00 16.63
N GLU A 16 -10.74 -2.51 17.85
CA GLU A 16 -11.99 -2.39 18.60
C GLU A 16 -12.43 -0.93 18.80
N ASP A 17 -11.47 -0.02 19.00
CA ASP A 17 -11.71 1.42 19.15
C ASP A 17 -11.94 2.17 17.83
N GLN A 18 -12.12 1.44 16.72
CA GLN A 18 -12.25 1.98 15.35
C GLN A 18 -11.00 2.71 14.83
N SER A 19 -9.88 2.66 15.55
CA SER A 19 -8.61 3.16 15.02
C SER A 19 -8.06 2.20 13.96
N ILE A 20 -7.27 2.74 13.02
CA ILE A 20 -6.64 1.96 11.96
C ILE A 20 -5.60 1.02 12.58
N LYS A 21 -5.76 -0.29 12.34
CA LYS A 21 -4.74 -1.30 12.61
C LYS A 21 -3.84 -1.49 11.39
N LEU A 22 -4.46 -1.75 10.25
CA LEU A 22 -3.82 -1.89 8.95
C LEU A 22 -4.64 -1.15 7.89
N ALA A 23 -3.98 -0.51 6.95
CA ALA A 23 -4.61 0.09 5.80
C ALA A 23 -3.72 -0.17 4.58
N PHE A 24 -4.34 -0.49 3.47
CA PHE A 24 -3.67 -0.57 2.17
C PHE A 24 -4.51 0.19 1.14
N TRP A 25 -3.87 0.91 0.24
CA TRP A 25 -4.54 1.52 -0.89
C TRP A 25 -3.63 1.66 -2.10
N ALA A 26 -4.26 1.66 -3.28
CA ALA A 26 -3.64 2.01 -4.54
C ALA A 26 -4.62 2.88 -5.35
N ASP A 27 -4.12 4.00 -5.86
CA ASP A 27 -4.91 4.83 -6.76
C ASP A 27 -5.02 4.19 -8.16
N ALA A 28 -5.92 4.70 -8.99
CA ALA A 28 -6.14 4.15 -10.33
C ALA A 28 -4.89 4.19 -11.22
N ARG A 29 -4.02 5.19 -11.03
CA ARG A 29 -2.77 5.31 -11.81
C ARG A 29 -1.75 4.31 -11.30
N SER A 30 -1.63 4.11 -9.99
CA SER A 30 -0.77 3.11 -9.40
C SER A 30 -1.12 1.70 -9.87
N ARG A 31 -2.41 1.37 -9.95
CA ARG A 31 -2.88 0.08 -10.48
C ARG A 31 -2.57 -0.06 -11.98
N ALA A 32 -2.86 0.95 -12.78
CA ALA A 32 -2.51 0.93 -14.21
C ALA A 32 -0.99 0.84 -14.41
N ALA A 33 -0.19 1.55 -13.60
CA ALA A 33 1.26 1.50 -13.67
C ALA A 33 1.80 0.09 -13.34
N PHE A 34 1.17 -0.63 -12.42
CA PHE A 34 1.55 -2.01 -12.11
C PHE A 34 1.33 -2.95 -13.32
N GLU A 35 0.27 -2.74 -14.12
CA GLU A 35 0.05 -3.52 -15.35
C GLU A 35 1.18 -3.33 -16.40
N TYR A 36 1.83 -2.17 -16.43
CA TYR A 36 2.92 -1.87 -17.37
C TYR A 36 4.32 -2.09 -16.81
N PHE A 37 4.51 -1.93 -15.49
CA PHE A 37 5.83 -1.82 -14.84
C PHE A 37 5.97 -2.75 -13.62
N GLY A 38 5.14 -3.80 -13.53
CA GLY A 38 5.09 -4.75 -12.41
C GLY A 38 6.20 -5.81 -12.40
N ASP A 39 7.12 -5.80 -13.36
CA ASP A 39 8.19 -6.81 -13.49
C ASP A 39 9.17 -6.80 -12.31
N VAL A 40 9.42 -5.61 -11.75
CA VAL A 40 10.28 -5.41 -10.58
C VAL A 40 9.54 -4.54 -9.59
N ILE A 41 9.35 -5.07 -8.38
CA ILE A 41 8.69 -4.38 -7.27
C ILE A 41 9.65 -4.36 -6.09
N SER A 42 9.85 -3.18 -5.54
CA SER A 42 10.47 -2.96 -4.24
C SER A 42 9.38 -2.61 -3.23
N PHE A 43 9.50 -3.18 -2.04
CA PHE A 43 8.67 -2.81 -0.90
C PHE A 43 9.58 -2.33 0.23
N ASP A 44 9.27 -1.16 0.78
CA ASP A 44 10.02 -0.54 1.87
C ASP A 44 9.08 0.02 2.92
N THR A 45 9.47 -0.14 4.19
CA THR A 45 8.78 0.43 5.35
C THR A 45 9.62 1.50 6.01
N THR A 46 8.98 2.62 6.31
CA THR A 46 9.57 3.70 7.10
C THR A 46 8.87 3.78 8.45
N TYR A 47 9.64 3.55 9.51
CA TYR A 47 9.15 3.61 10.89
C TYR A 47 8.97 5.07 11.34
N ASN A 48 7.91 5.33 12.12
CA ASN A 48 7.66 6.60 12.82
C ASN A 48 7.52 7.87 11.95
N THR A 49 7.05 7.75 10.72
CA THR A 49 6.92 8.89 9.80
C THR A 49 5.65 9.74 10.00
N ASN A 50 4.73 9.36 10.91
CA ASN A 50 3.50 10.11 11.17
C ASN A 50 3.18 10.29 12.65
N ARG A 51 2.32 11.28 12.96
CA ARG A 51 1.86 11.64 14.32
C ARG A 51 1.15 10.51 15.07
N TYR A 52 0.84 9.41 14.40
CA TYR A 52 0.10 8.28 14.94
C TYR A 52 1.02 7.08 15.26
N ASN A 53 2.35 7.24 15.10
CA ASN A 53 3.35 6.20 15.27
C ASN A 53 2.98 4.93 14.49
N LEU A 54 2.48 5.10 13.26
CA LEU A 54 2.23 4.00 12.33
C LEU A 54 3.42 3.86 11.37
N VAL A 55 3.67 2.62 10.98
CA VAL A 55 4.64 2.26 9.95
C VAL A 55 4.02 2.56 8.60
N CYS A 56 4.73 3.32 7.76
CA CYS A 56 4.31 3.58 6.39
C CYS A 56 5.05 2.64 5.45
N GLY A 57 4.32 1.79 4.73
CA GLY A 57 4.89 0.91 3.71
C GLY A 57 4.56 1.41 2.30
N SER A 58 5.51 1.31 1.38
CA SER A 58 5.31 1.70 -0.02
C SER A 58 5.72 0.58 -0.98
N PHE A 59 4.90 0.37 -2.00
CA PHE A 59 5.20 -0.51 -3.14
C PHE A 59 5.65 0.37 -4.30
N VAL A 60 6.87 0.13 -4.77
CA VAL A 60 7.52 0.95 -5.79
C VAL A 60 8.04 0.06 -6.91
N GLY A 61 7.60 0.34 -8.13
CA GLY A 61 8.14 -0.25 -9.35
C GLY A 61 9.13 0.67 -10.05
N VAL A 62 9.60 0.25 -11.21
CA VAL A 62 10.52 1.02 -12.05
C VAL A 62 9.94 1.12 -13.46
N ASN A 63 9.74 2.35 -13.96
CA ASN A 63 9.24 2.55 -15.31
C ASN A 63 10.33 2.34 -16.38
N HIS A 64 9.96 2.42 -17.66
CA HIS A 64 10.87 2.27 -18.80
C HIS A 64 12.01 3.31 -18.88
N HIS A 65 11.96 4.38 -18.08
CA HIS A 65 13.03 5.36 -17.93
C HIS A 65 13.93 5.10 -16.72
N GLY A 66 13.74 3.98 -16.01
CA GLY A 66 14.49 3.67 -14.79
C GLY A 66 14.03 4.49 -13.58
N GLN A 67 12.86 5.14 -13.63
CA GLN A 67 12.36 5.99 -12.55
C GLN A 67 11.42 5.23 -11.61
N SER A 68 11.51 5.54 -10.31
CA SER A 68 10.61 5.01 -9.30
C SER A 68 9.16 5.39 -9.57
N THR A 69 8.26 4.40 -9.56
CA THR A 69 6.83 4.58 -9.77
C THR A 69 6.07 4.00 -8.59
N LEU A 70 5.24 4.82 -7.94
CA LEU A 70 4.45 4.37 -6.79
C LEU A 70 3.29 3.48 -7.26
N LEU A 71 3.26 2.25 -6.76
CA LEU A 71 2.26 1.24 -7.12
C LEU A 71 1.25 0.98 -5.99
N GLY A 72 1.54 1.41 -4.77
CA GLY A 72 0.58 1.46 -3.68
C GLY A 72 1.23 1.80 -2.35
N CYS A 73 0.40 2.00 -1.33
CA CYS A 73 0.81 2.43 -0.01
C CYS A 73 0.07 1.65 1.08
N SER A 74 0.69 1.62 2.25
CA SER A 74 0.11 1.03 3.44
C SER A 74 0.43 1.80 4.70
N LEU A 75 -0.44 1.67 5.69
CA LEU A 75 -0.19 2.06 7.06
C LEU A 75 -0.40 0.84 7.94
N MET A 76 0.55 0.57 8.83
CA MET A 76 0.49 -0.58 9.73
C MET A 76 0.83 -0.16 11.15
N LYS A 77 0.20 -0.81 12.13
CA LYS A 77 0.50 -0.52 13.53
C LYS A 77 1.89 -1.01 13.97
N ASN A 78 2.38 -2.08 13.36
CA ASN A 78 3.64 -2.75 13.69
C ASN A 78 4.19 -3.47 12.43
N GLU A 79 5.43 -3.94 12.53
CA GLU A 79 6.11 -4.74 11.51
C GLU A 79 6.07 -6.24 11.87
N GLU A 80 4.89 -6.72 12.26
CA GLU A 80 4.68 -8.14 12.57
C GLU A 80 4.37 -8.95 11.30
N ILE A 81 4.72 -10.23 11.33
CA ILE A 81 4.54 -11.16 10.20
C ILE A 81 3.09 -11.18 9.70
N GLU A 82 2.11 -11.20 10.61
CA GLU A 82 0.69 -11.22 10.24
C GLU A 82 0.24 -9.93 9.56
N SER A 83 0.78 -8.78 9.98
CA SER A 83 0.53 -7.49 9.33
C SER A 83 1.04 -7.49 7.89
N PHE A 84 2.23 -8.05 7.65
CA PHE A 84 2.78 -8.18 6.29
C PHE A 84 2.03 -9.20 5.44
N LYS A 85 1.62 -10.35 5.98
CA LYS A 85 0.80 -11.32 5.25
C LYS A 85 -0.50 -10.69 4.76
N TRP A 86 -1.24 -10.04 5.67
CA TRP A 86 -2.48 -9.34 5.31
C TRP A 86 -2.22 -8.27 4.24
N LEU A 87 -1.14 -7.51 4.40
CA LEU A 87 -0.76 -6.46 3.44
C LEU A 87 -0.48 -7.04 2.05
N PHE A 88 0.32 -8.09 1.94
CA PHE A 88 0.66 -8.70 0.67
C PHE A 88 -0.53 -9.43 0.04
N GLU A 89 -1.43 -10.03 0.83
CA GLU A 89 -2.71 -10.55 0.32
C GLU A 89 -3.63 -9.45 -0.21
N CYS A 90 -3.63 -8.26 0.41
CA CYS A 90 -4.34 -7.10 -0.12
C CYS A 90 -3.70 -6.59 -1.41
N TRP A 91 -2.38 -6.52 -1.47
CA TRP A 91 -1.61 -6.16 -2.66
C TRP A 91 -1.92 -7.09 -3.84
N LEU A 92 -1.93 -8.41 -3.63
CA LEU A 92 -2.19 -9.40 -4.68
C LEU A 92 -3.64 -9.38 -5.21
N ARG A 93 -4.59 -8.80 -4.46
CA ARG A 93 -5.99 -8.61 -4.90
C ARG A 93 -6.25 -7.25 -5.55
N CYS A 94 -5.27 -6.35 -5.46
CA CYS A 94 -5.35 -4.98 -5.95
C CYS A 94 -5.44 -4.92 -7.47
#